data_AF-A0A8J6EKL0-F1
#
_entry.id   AF-A0A8J6EKL0-F1
#
_cell.length_a   1.000
_cell.length_b   1.000
_cell.length_c   1.000
_cell.angle_alpha   90.00
_cell.angle_beta   90.00
_cell.angle_gamma   90.00
#
_symmetry.space_group_name_H-M   'P 1'
#
loop_
_entity.id
_entity.type
_entity.pdbx_description
1 polymer ?
#
loop_
_entity_poly.entity_id
_entity_poly.type
_entity_poly.pdbx_seq_one_letter_code
_entity_poly.pdbx_strand_id
1 'polypeptide(L)'
;MAKGVLLWGAAVPEARYTADIVLPCDYALLDSSMGGLGFTRQRVMLVLQNVTVMGEKPTDALPDYQPPETPEATVFLATVDLAPISFAERLLHVECEGEEVGCEISPLYSQLFAAHIRLPELSIAIMATSTLPISAPEELANEKIVVPMTVDLLVSSYPPTQKRALSDEVTLNCEVWSGTEISMDWHLQKDGTGHRLNLEDSRITIQQETQEKEKATLALTIRRLNVHDEGTYICVVSSGKLRAQQILQLQIRALPQVSLSVSSKPKTTVTCRTDRYYPLDVDVNWLLNGSPLTHISPITSSHRRNHDGTYSVSSFLEVSVPDPGAPPDTYTCAVSHVSMTDPILMEVNVLPEETDMSPTIIQSIIFIAILILFLRMLLLCLWKSSDRQEEKKKTS
;
A
#
# COMPACT_ATOMS: atom_id res chain seq x y z
N MET A 1 15.30 51.90 21.53
CA MET A 1 14.74 50.85 20.67
C MET A 1 13.95 49.90 21.55
N ALA A 2 12.68 49.70 21.22
CA ALA A 2 11.73 48.94 22.00
C ALA A 2 11.97 47.43 21.89
N LYS A 3 11.48 46.75 22.93
CA LYS A 3 11.54 45.32 23.25
C LYS A 3 11.11 44.39 22.11
N GLY A 4 11.68 43.19 22.11
CA GLY A 4 11.08 41.99 21.54
C GLY A 4 11.33 40.81 22.47
N VAL A 5 10.42 40.57 23.41
CA VAL A 5 10.39 39.35 24.23
C VAL A 5 9.63 38.31 23.40
N LEU A 6 10.31 37.23 23.04
CA LEU A 6 9.71 36.04 22.44
C LEU A 6 8.87 35.34 23.52
N LEU A 7 7.54 35.52 23.44
CA LEU A 7 6.59 34.69 24.16
C LEU A 7 6.65 33.29 23.54
N TRP A 8 7.19 32.34 24.29
CA TRP A 8 6.94 30.92 24.04
C TRP A 8 5.43 30.71 24.11
N GLY A 9 4.82 30.25 23.03
CA GLY A 9 3.43 29.80 23.05
C GLY A 9 3.32 28.70 24.10
N ALA A 10 2.56 28.98 25.17
CA ALA A 10 2.11 27.94 26.07
C ALA A 10 1.30 26.94 25.23
N ALA A 11 1.63 25.66 25.32
CA ALA A 11 0.75 24.61 24.80
C ALA A 11 -0.65 24.86 25.38
N VAL A 12 -1.64 25.02 24.50
CA VAL A 12 -3.04 25.13 24.91
C VAL A 12 -3.36 23.84 25.68
N PRO A 13 -3.83 23.91 26.93
CA PRO A 13 -4.21 22.72 27.66
C PRO A 13 -5.36 22.03 26.92
N GLU A 14 -5.14 20.78 26.49
CA GLU A 14 -6.19 19.93 25.93
C GLU A 14 -7.35 19.85 26.93
N ALA A 15 -8.53 20.34 26.55
CA ALA A 15 -9.69 20.28 27.41
C ALA A 15 -10.30 18.86 27.35
N ARG A 16 -10.75 18.38 28.51
CA ARG A 16 -11.55 17.15 28.61
C ARG A 16 -13.02 17.52 28.65
N TYR A 17 -13.83 16.89 27.81
CA TYR A 17 -15.28 16.99 27.88
C TYR A 17 -15.91 15.62 27.60
N THR A 18 -17.18 15.46 27.96
CA THR A 18 -17.94 14.24 27.71
C THR A 18 -18.92 14.46 26.57
N ALA A 19 -19.13 13.44 25.76
CA ALA A 19 -20.11 13.44 24.68
C ALA A 19 -20.74 12.06 24.52
N ASP A 20 -21.97 12.05 24.00
CA ASP A 20 -22.64 10.83 23.58
C ASP A 20 -22.43 10.63 22.08
N ILE A 21 -22.05 9.42 21.69
CA ILE A 21 -21.74 9.07 20.30
C ILE A 21 -22.83 8.13 19.79
N VAL A 22 -23.51 8.52 18.72
CA VAL A 22 -24.57 7.73 18.08
C VAL A 22 -24.04 7.14 16.78
N LEU A 23 -24.08 5.81 16.65
CA LEU A 23 -23.58 5.08 15.50
C LEU A 23 -24.69 4.20 14.89
N PRO A 24 -24.93 4.27 13.57
CA PRO A 24 -25.74 3.29 12.87
C PRO A 24 -24.97 1.97 12.80
N CYS A 25 -25.58 0.87 13.26
CA CYS A 25 -24.95 -0.43 13.34
C CYS A 25 -25.84 -1.53 12.73
N ASP A 26 -25.21 -2.62 12.32
CA ASP A 26 -25.90 -3.84 11.92
C ASP A 26 -25.88 -4.86 13.07
N TYR A 27 -27.05 -5.29 13.50
CA TYR A 27 -27.21 -6.41 14.41
C TYR A 27 -27.05 -7.71 13.64
N ALA A 28 -25.92 -8.39 13.85
CA ALA A 28 -25.55 -9.60 13.14
C ALA A 28 -25.85 -10.84 13.97
N LEU A 29 -26.71 -11.71 13.43
CA LEU A 29 -27.12 -12.98 14.02
C LEU A 29 -26.64 -14.14 13.16
N LEU A 30 -26.30 -15.24 13.82
CA LEU A 30 -25.92 -16.48 13.14
C LEU A 30 -27.20 -17.21 12.73
N ASP A 31 -27.41 -17.40 11.42
CA ASP A 31 -28.55 -18.12 10.88
C ASP A 31 -28.12 -19.52 10.41
N SER A 32 -28.87 -20.54 10.82
CA SER A 32 -28.63 -21.93 10.43
C SER A 32 -29.70 -22.38 9.45
N SER A 33 -29.52 -22.03 8.18
CA SER A 33 -30.41 -22.50 7.10
C SER A 33 -29.94 -23.85 6.55
N MET A 34 -30.84 -24.58 5.87
CA MET A 34 -30.54 -25.91 5.30
C MET A 34 -29.40 -25.94 4.25
N GLY A 35 -28.87 -24.78 3.83
CA GLY A 35 -27.75 -24.66 2.88
C GLY A 35 -26.38 -24.34 3.50
N GLY A 36 -26.29 -24.13 4.82
CA GLY A 36 -25.06 -23.77 5.53
C GLY A 36 -25.26 -22.69 6.60
N LEU A 37 -24.17 -22.34 7.29
CA LEU A 37 -24.12 -21.23 8.23
C LEU A 37 -24.14 -19.90 7.47
N GLY A 38 -25.15 -19.08 7.73
CA GLY A 38 -25.30 -17.71 7.20
C GLY A 38 -25.33 -16.68 8.32
N PHE A 39 -25.34 -15.41 7.95
CA PHE A 39 -25.57 -14.31 8.90
C PHE A 39 -26.69 -13.43 8.41
N THR A 40 -27.65 -13.14 9.28
CA THR A 40 -28.67 -12.10 9.05
C THR A 40 -28.19 -10.79 9.69
N ARG A 41 -28.49 -9.67 9.01
CA ARG A 41 -28.14 -8.33 9.48
C ARG A 41 -29.39 -7.47 9.53
N GLN A 42 -29.62 -6.80 10.66
CA GLN A 42 -30.73 -5.88 10.85
C GLN A 42 -30.22 -4.55 11.39
N ARG A 43 -30.75 -3.43 10.89
CA ARG A 43 -30.29 -2.11 11.34
C ARG A 43 -30.73 -1.81 12.76
N VAL A 44 -29.79 -1.37 13.57
CA VAL A 44 -29.95 -0.94 14.96
C VAL A 44 -29.08 0.30 15.22
N MET A 45 -29.28 0.94 16.37
CA MET A 45 -28.45 2.07 16.79
C MET A 45 -27.59 1.67 17.99
N LEU A 46 -26.32 2.03 17.98
CA LEU A 46 -25.46 2.00 19.16
C LEU A 46 -25.26 3.42 19.65
N VAL A 47 -25.46 3.64 20.95
CA VAL A 47 -25.17 4.91 21.60
C VAL A 47 -24.14 4.66 22.68
N LEU A 48 -22.94 5.22 22.53
CA LEU A 48 -21.92 5.21 23.57
C LEU A 48 -22.13 6.45 24.42
N GLN A 49 -22.47 6.26 25.70
CA GLN A 49 -22.71 7.35 26.65
C GLN A 49 -21.49 7.67 27.49
N ASN A 50 -21.38 8.94 27.90
CA ASN A 50 -20.32 9.44 28.77
C ASN A 50 -18.90 9.25 28.21
N VAL A 51 -18.75 9.25 26.88
CA VAL A 51 -17.42 9.09 26.27
C VAL A 51 -16.60 10.34 26.56
N THR A 52 -15.44 10.15 27.18
CA THR A 52 -14.50 11.25 27.42
C THR A 52 -13.72 11.54 26.15
N VAL A 53 -13.77 12.79 25.70
CA VAL A 53 -13.11 13.30 24.49
C VAL A 53 -12.01 14.28 24.89
N MET A 54 -10.86 14.15 24.24
CA MET A 54 -9.72 15.05 24.37
C MET A 54 -9.75 16.05 23.20
N GLY A 55 -9.77 17.36 23.47
CA GLY A 55 -9.71 18.35 22.39
C GLY A 55 -10.18 19.74 22.80
N GLU A 56 -10.47 20.58 21.81
CA GLU A 56 -11.12 21.86 22.07
C GLU A 56 -12.55 21.63 22.51
N LYS A 57 -12.89 22.09 23.72
CA LYS A 57 -14.25 22.02 24.23
C LYS A 57 -15.13 22.94 23.36
N PRO A 58 -16.25 22.45 22.80
CA PRO A 58 -17.17 23.31 22.06
C PRO A 58 -17.69 24.45 22.95
N THR A 59 -17.93 25.61 22.34
CA THR A 59 -18.42 26.82 23.05
C THR A 59 -19.79 26.62 23.67
N ASP A 60 -20.61 25.74 23.09
CA ASP A 60 -21.91 25.33 23.60
C ASP A 60 -21.84 23.91 24.15
N ALA A 61 -22.61 23.62 25.19
CA ALA A 61 -22.71 22.27 25.74
C ALA A 61 -23.36 21.34 24.71
N LEU A 62 -22.71 20.23 24.38
CA LEU A 62 -23.31 19.18 23.57
C LEU A 62 -24.52 18.62 24.33
N PRO A 63 -25.70 18.52 23.70
CA PRO A 63 -26.87 17.95 24.36
C PRO A 63 -26.66 16.44 24.56
N ASP A 64 -27.01 15.95 25.75
CA ASP A 64 -27.03 14.52 26.04
C ASP A 64 -28.04 13.82 25.12
N TYR A 65 -27.73 12.59 24.72
CA TYR A 65 -28.65 11.80 23.91
C TYR A 65 -29.88 11.44 24.74
N GLN A 66 -31.05 11.85 24.26
CA GLN A 66 -32.34 11.46 24.83
C GLN A 66 -32.97 10.38 23.94
N PRO A 67 -33.10 9.13 24.42
CA PRO A 67 -33.76 8.10 23.64
C PRO A 67 -35.23 8.49 23.38
N PRO A 68 -35.74 8.30 22.15
CA PRO A 68 -37.12 8.62 21.83
C PRO A 68 -38.09 7.73 22.61
N GLU A 69 -39.25 8.28 22.99
CA GLU A 69 -40.31 7.52 23.69
C GLU A 69 -40.79 6.31 22.89
N THR A 70 -40.76 6.41 21.56
CA THR A 70 -41.05 5.32 20.63
C THR A 70 -39.94 5.24 19.59
N PRO A 71 -38.97 4.32 19.76
CA PRO A 71 -37.83 4.24 18.85
C PRO A 71 -38.25 3.56 17.54
N GLU A 72 -37.70 4.04 16.42
CA GLU A 72 -37.99 3.47 15.10
C GLU A 72 -37.22 2.16 14.85
N ALA A 73 -36.10 1.99 15.56
CA ALA A 73 -35.21 0.83 15.56
C ALA A 73 -34.72 0.54 16.99
N THR A 74 -34.27 -0.68 17.28
CA THR A 74 -33.70 -1.01 18.59
C THR A 74 -32.43 -0.19 18.85
N VAL A 75 -32.33 0.39 20.04
CA VAL A 75 -31.23 1.26 20.48
C VAL A 75 -30.47 0.57 21.60
N PHE A 76 -29.19 0.31 21.39
CA PHE A 76 -28.27 -0.20 22.39
C PHE A 76 -27.60 0.98 23.08
N LEU A 77 -27.90 1.20 24.36
CA LEU A 77 -27.43 2.34 25.13
C LEU A 77 -26.28 1.89 26.05
N ALA A 78 -25.04 2.12 25.62
CA ALA A 78 -23.84 1.62 26.26
C ALA A 78 -23.15 2.67 27.10
N THR A 79 -23.21 2.52 28.42
CA THR A 79 -22.47 3.39 29.35
C THR A 79 -20.98 3.01 29.35
N VAL A 80 -20.13 3.97 28.98
CA VAL A 80 -18.68 3.82 29.01
C VAL A 80 -18.15 4.45 30.29
N ASP A 81 -18.10 3.66 31.37
CA ASP A 81 -17.50 4.09 32.65
C ASP A 81 -15.96 3.93 32.66
N LEU A 82 -15.39 3.42 31.58
CA LEU A 82 -13.96 3.27 31.36
C LEU A 82 -13.38 4.60 30.84
N ALA A 83 -12.13 4.90 31.18
CA ALA A 83 -11.48 6.18 30.85
C ALA A 83 -11.30 6.40 29.31
N PRO A 84 -10.84 7.58 28.83
CA PRO A 84 -11.14 8.07 27.48
C PRO A 84 -10.79 7.08 26.37
N ILE A 85 -11.75 6.86 25.46
CA ILE A 85 -11.52 6.13 24.22
C ILE A 85 -10.49 6.93 23.42
N SER A 86 -9.34 6.33 23.14
CA SER A 86 -8.37 6.93 22.24
C SER A 86 -9.01 7.20 20.89
N PHE A 87 -8.86 8.43 20.40
CA PHE A 87 -9.47 8.94 19.17
C PHE A 87 -11.01 9.10 19.20
N ALA A 88 -11.61 9.30 20.38
CA ALA A 88 -13.04 9.57 20.51
C ALA A 88 -13.51 10.76 19.65
N GLU A 89 -12.65 11.76 19.43
CA GLU A 89 -12.91 12.89 18.54
C GLU A 89 -13.17 12.46 17.09
N ARG A 90 -12.50 11.40 16.61
CA ARG A 90 -12.72 10.88 15.25
C ARG A 90 -14.11 10.30 15.09
N LEU A 91 -14.64 9.64 16.13
CA LEU A 91 -16.00 9.10 16.13
C LEU A 91 -17.07 10.21 16.08
N LEU A 92 -16.80 11.38 16.67
CA LEU A 92 -17.72 12.52 16.64
C LEU A 92 -17.77 13.22 15.27
N HIS A 93 -16.70 13.12 14.47
CA HIS A 93 -16.60 13.84 13.19
C HIS A 93 -16.92 12.99 11.96
N VAL A 94 -17.25 11.70 12.15
CA VAL A 94 -17.56 10.73 11.07
C VAL A 94 -18.51 11.29 10.01
N GLU A 95 -19.68 11.77 10.44
CA GLU A 95 -20.74 12.20 9.51
C GLU A 95 -20.38 13.50 8.78
N CYS A 96 -19.47 14.30 9.34
CA CYS A 96 -19.02 15.55 8.73
C CYS A 96 -18.00 15.30 7.61
N GLU A 97 -17.22 14.23 7.69
CA GLU A 97 -16.17 13.88 6.72
C GLU A 97 -16.69 12.99 5.58
N GLY A 98 -17.93 12.50 5.67
CA GLY A 98 -18.52 11.59 4.69
C GLY A 98 -17.89 10.19 4.70
N GLU A 99 -17.24 9.82 5.81
CA GLU A 99 -16.65 8.49 5.99
C GLU A 99 -17.72 7.45 6.34
N GLU A 100 -17.66 6.27 5.71
CA GLU A 100 -18.52 5.15 6.10
C GLU A 100 -17.97 4.47 7.36
N VAL A 101 -18.73 4.53 8.46
CA VAL A 101 -18.44 3.73 9.66
C VAL A 101 -19.07 2.35 9.53
N GLY A 102 -18.22 1.32 9.60
CA GLY A 102 -18.70 -0.04 9.77
C GLY A 102 -18.93 -0.33 11.24
N CYS A 103 -20.18 -0.51 11.67
CA CYS A 103 -20.49 -0.95 13.03
C CYS A 103 -21.34 -2.23 12.99
N GLU A 104 -20.90 -3.25 13.71
CA GLU A 104 -21.65 -4.51 13.86
C GLU A 104 -21.80 -4.85 15.35
N ILE A 105 -23.00 -5.29 15.76
CA ILE A 105 -23.29 -5.78 17.11
C ILE A 105 -23.78 -7.22 17.00
N SER A 106 -23.26 -8.11 17.84
CA SER A 106 -23.70 -9.50 17.91
C SER A 106 -23.91 -9.94 19.36
N PRO A 107 -24.97 -10.73 19.64
CA PRO A 107 -25.10 -11.40 20.92
C PRO A 107 -24.07 -12.54 21.00
N LEU A 108 -23.50 -12.74 22.18
CA LEU A 108 -22.56 -13.85 22.43
C LEU A 108 -23.24 -14.96 23.23
N TYR A 109 -23.61 -14.67 24.47
CA TYR A 109 -24.34 -15.58 25.34
C TYR A 109 -25.03 -14.80 26.45
N SER A 110 -26.25 -15.24 26.82
CA SER A 110 -27.04 -14.59 27.87
C SER A 110 -27.22 -13.08 27.57
N GLN A 111 -26.74 -12.21 28.46
CA GLN A 111 -26.81 -10.74 28.34
C GLN A 111 -25.53 -10.13 27.75
N LEU A 112 -24.56 -10.92 27.29
CA LEU A 112 -23.29 -10.43 26.78
C LEU A 112 -23.35 -10.19 25.27
N PHE A 113 -22.90 -9.01 24.86
CA PHE A 113 -22.83 -8.55 23.48
C PHE A 113 -21.40 -8.17 23.12
N ALA A 114 -21.05 -8.38 21.85
CA ALA A 114 -19.86 -7.81 21.24
C ALA A 114 -20.28 -6.75 20.23
N ALA A 115 -19.61 -5.61 20.24
CA ALA A 115 -19.72 -4.61 19.20
C ALA A 115 -18.36 -4.37 18.56
N HIS A 116 -18.32 -4.20 17.25
CA HIS A 116 -17.10 -3.91 16.51
C HIS A 116 -17.30 -2.70 15.61
N ILE A 117 -16.52 -1.65 15.85
CA ILE A 117 -16.56 -0.37 15.13
C ILE A 117 -15.30 -0.28 14.26
N ARG A 118 -15.47 0.04 12.98
CA ARG A 118 -14.43 0.11 11.94
C ARG A 118 -14.48 1.47 11.25
N LEU A 119 -13.36 2.17 11.35
CA LEU A 119 -13.00 3.36 10.60
C LEU A 119 -11.72 3.08 9.80
N PRO A 120 -11.38 3.92 8.80
CA PRO A 120 -10.13 3.77 8.05
C PRO A 120 -8.87 3.77 8.94
N GLU A 121 -8.86 4.59 10.00
CA GLU A 121 -7.70 4.78 10.88
C GLU A 121 -7.87 4.18 12.28
N LEU A 122 -9.05 3.68 12.61
CA LEU A 122 -9.39 3.22 13.95
C LEU A 122 -10.26 1.98 13.91
N SER A 123 -9.97 1.00 14.74
CA SER A 123 -10.85 -0.14 14.95
C SER A 123 -10.97 -0.43 16.43
N ILE A 124 -12.22 -0.63 16.87
CA ILE A 124 -12.60 -0.79 18.27
C ILE A 124 -13.47 -2.03 18.41
N ALA A 125 -13.13 -2.89 19.37
CA ALA A 125 -13.95 -4.00 19.84
C ALA A 125 -14.43 -3.71 21.27
N ILE A 126 -15.72 -3.85 21.50
CA ILE A 126 -16.39 -3.62 22.78
C ILE A 126 -17.08 -4.90 23.22
N MET A 127 -16.92 -5.27 24.48
CA MET A 127 -17.73 -6.28 25.15
C MET A 127 -18.59 -5.57 26.18
N ALA A 128 -19.91 -5.75 26.07
CA ALA A 128 -20.87 -5.08 26.93
C ALA A 128 -21.91 -6.05 27.45
N THR A 129 -22.34 -5.84 28.70
CA THR A 129 -23.37 -6.63 29.35
C THR A 129 -24.66 -5.82 29.44
N SER A 130 -25.76 -6.37 28.93
CA SER A 130 -27.08 -5.76 29.07
C SER A 130 -27.56 -5.86 30.52
N THR A 131 -28.14 -4.77 31.03
CA THR A 131 -28.79 -4.77 32.35
C THR A 131 -30.22 -5.30 32.29
N LEU A 132 -30.80 -5.40 31.08
CA LEU A 132 -32.08 -6.05 30.87
C LEU A 132 -31.91 -7.57 30.73
N PRO A 133 -32.80 -8.37 31.33
CA PRO A 133 -32.83 -9.79 31.09
C PRO A 133 -33.37 -10.10 29.68
N ILE A 134 -32.48 -10.58 28.80
CA ILE A 134 -32.81 -10.92 27.42
C ILE A 134 -32.93 -12.43 27.31
N SER A 135 -34.14 -12.89 26.97
CA SER A 135 -34.45 -14.32 26.81
C SER A 135 -34.36 -14.79 25.35
N ALA A 136 -34.64 -13.90 24.39
CA ALA A 136 -34.58 -14.16 22.95
C ALA A 136 -33.75 -13.07 22.24
N PRO A 137 -32.40 -13.16 22.24
CA PRO A 137 -31.54 -12.17 21.58
C PRO A 137 -31.82 -12.06 20.07
N GLU A 138 -32.26 -13.14 19.44
CA GLU A 138 -32.55 -13.20 18.00
C GLU A 138 -33.71 -12.30 17.57
N GLU A 139 -34.66 -12.03 18.47
CA GLU A 139 -35.83 -11.20 18.18
C GLU A 139 -35.59 -9.71 18.50
N LEU A 140 -34.54 -9.42 19.26
CA LEU A 140 -34.27 -8.13 19.89
C LEU A 140 -34.19 -6.95 18.90
N ALA A 141 -33.65 -7.17 17.71
CA ALA A 141 -33.53 -6.13 16.70
C ALA A 141 -34.89 -5.73 16.08
N ASN A 142 -35.93 -6.57 16.20
CA ASN A 142 -37.28 -6.25 15.72
C ASN A 142 -38.18 -5.63 16.80
N GLU A 143 -37.80 -5.72 18.08
CA GLU A 143 -38.63 -5.24 19.19
C GLU A 143 -38.74 -3.73 19.28
N LYS A 144 -37.78 -2.99 18.68
CA LYS A 144 -37.71 -1.52 18.75
C LYS A 144 -37.77 -1.05 20.20
N ILE A 145 -36.79 -1.50 20.98
CA ILE A 145 -36.65 -1.13 22.39
C ILE A 145 -35.32 -0.46 22.65
N VAL A 146 -35.20 0.16 23.81
CA VAL A 146 -33.92 0.67 24.32
C VAL A 146 -33.31 -0.39 25.24
N VAL A 147 -32.12 -0.85 24.91
CA VAL A 147 -31.37 -1.89 25.62
C VAL A 147 -30.20 -1.23 26.35
N PRO A 148 -30.34 -0.91 27.65
CA PRO A 148 -29.22 -0.43 28.45
C PRO A 148 -28.16 -1.51 28.63
N MET A 149 -26.90 -1.12 28.52
CA MET A 149 -25.73 -1.98 28.70
C MET A 149 -24.57 -1.22 29.36
N THR A 150 -23.69 -1.97 30.01
CA THR A 150 -22.45 -1.47 30.59
C THR A 150 -21.27 -2.04 29.82
N VAL A 151 -20.30 -1.21 29.45
CA VAL A 151 -19.08 -1.66 28.77
C VAL A 151 -18.10 -2.26 29.79
N ASP A 152 -17.76 -3.54 29.62
CA ASP A 152 -16.89 -4.28 30.54
C ASP A 152 -15.44 -4.37 30.04
N LEU A 153 -15.26 -4.41 28.71
CA LEU A 153 -13.95 -4.50 28.06
C LEU A 153 -13.99 -3.71 26.75
N LEU A 154 -13.01 -2.84 26.54
CA LEU A 154 -12.81 -2.13 25.29
C LEU A 154 -11.38 -2.37 24.80
N VAL A 155 -11.24 -2.76 23.54
CA VAL A 155 -9.96 -2.98 22.86
C VAL A 155 -9.93 -2.14 21.60
N SER A 156 -8.85 -1.44 21.35
CA SER A 156 -8.69 -0.61 20.16
C SER A 156 -7.32 -0.75 19.52
N SER A 157 -7.25 -0.51 18.21
CA SER A 157 -5.99 -0.42 17.48
C SER A 157 -6.01 0.73 16.48
N TYR A 158 -4.87 1.38 16.33
CA TYR A 158 -4.69 2.51 15.44
C TYR A 158 -3.27 2.56 14.85
N PRO A 159 -3.11 2.67 13.51
CA PRO A 159 -4.12 2.37 12.48
C PRO A 159 -4.27 0.84 12.26
N PRO A 160 -5.47 0.36 11.86
CA PRO A 160 -5.74 -1.07 11.66
C PRO A 160 -5.05 -1.65 10.41
N THR A 161 -4.62 -0.82 9.47
CA THR A 161 -3.81 -1.24 8.31
C THR A 161 -2.59 -0.34 8.19
N GLN A 162 -1.40 -0.94 8.13
CA GLN A 162 -0.14 -0.24 7.96
C GLN A 162 0.58 -0.73 6.71
N LYS A 163 0.95 0.21 5.85
CA LYS A 163 1.76 -0.02 4.65
C LYS A 163 3.19 0.45 4.94
N ARG A 164 4.19 -0.41 4.76
CA ARG A 164 5.59 -0.13 5.09
C ARG A 164 6.55 -0.61 4.01
N ALA A 165 7.69 0.05 3.88
CA ALA A 165 8.73 -0.38 2.95
C ALA A 165 9.60 -1.49 3.58
N LEU A 166 10.38 -2.16 2.75
CA LEU A 166 11.41 -3.08 3.24
C LEU A 166 12.46 -2.33 4.07
N SER A 167 12.98 -3.00 5.09
CA SER A 167 13.95 -2.47 6.06
C SER A 167 13.44 -1.36 6.99
N ASP A 168 12.18 -0.91 6.84
CA ASP A 168 11.54 0.02 7.77
C ASP A 168 11.34 -0.62 9.16
N GLU A 169 10.84 0.21 10.07
CA GLU A 169 10.32 -0.18 11.38
C GLU A 169 8.80 0.07 11.42
N VAL A 170 8.07 -0.83 12.09
CA VAL A 170 6.64 -0.66 12.36
C VAL A 170 6.33 -0.94 13.82
N THR A 171 5.38 -0.18 14.35
CA THR A 171 4.80 -0.40 15.67
C THR A 171 3.30 -0.62 15.53
N LEU A 172 2.85 -1.79 15.98
CA LEU A 172 1.46 -2.22 16.02
C LEU A 172 0.95 -2.04 17.45
N ASN A 173 -0.04 -1.15 17.62
CA ASN A 173 -0.56 -0.79 18.93
C ASN A 173 -1.91 -1.48 19.18
N CYS A 174 -2.04 -2.05 20.38
CA CYS A 174 -3.28 -2.57 20.91
C CYS A 174 -3.51 -1.95 22.28
N GLU A 175 -4.53 -1.11 22.39
CA GLU A 175 -4.89 -0.43 23.63
C GLU A 175 -6.12 -1.08 24.24
N VAL A 176 -6.07 -1.32 25.55
CA VAL A 176 -7.08 -2.06 26.29
C VAL A 176 -7.53 -1.26 27.50
N TRP A 177 -8.84 -1.21 27.69
CA TRP A 177 -9.50 -0.66 28.85
C TRP A 177 -10.36 -1.74 29.52
N SER A 178 -10.09 -1.98 30.80
CA SER A 178 -10.72 -3.06 31.57
C SER A 178 -10.68 -2.75 33.06
N GLY A 179 -11.80 -2.97 33.76
CA GLY A 179 -11.87 -2.86 35.22
C GLY A 179 -11.24 -4.04 35.99
N THR A 180 -10.74 -5.05 35.28
CA THR A 180 -10.09 -6.24 35.88
C THR A 180 -8.72 -6.53 35.27
N GLU A 181 -7.96 -7.45 35.89
CA GLU A 181 -6.65 -7.87 35.42
C GLU A 181 -6.72 -8.47 34.00
N ILE A 182 -5.82 -8.01 33.15
CA ILE A 182 -5.77 -8.36 31.73
C ILE A 182 -4.55 -9.19 31.38
N SER A 183 -4.73 -10.08 30.41
CA SER A 183 -3.67 -10.81 29.73
C SER A 183 -3.77 -10.52 28.24
N MET A 184 -2.64 -10.18 27.61
CA MET A 184 -2.58 -9.79 26.21
C MET A 184 -1.47 -10.55 25.49
N ASP A 185 -1.76 -11.01 24.27
CA ASP A 185 -0.82 -11.76 23.45
C ASP A 185 -0.97 -11.41 21.97
N TRP A 186 0.14 -11.48 21.22
CA TRP A 186 0.17 -11.29 19.78
C TRP A 186 0.24 -12.61 19.02
N HIS A 187 -0.57 -12.72 17.98
CA HIS A 187 -0.56 -13.80 17.01
C HIS A 187 -0.32 -13.28 15.60
N LEU A 188 0.31 -14.07 14.75
CA LEU A 188 0.46 -13.83 13.32
C LEU A 188 -0.30 -14.90 12.54
N GLN A 189 -1.22 -14.46 11.69
CA GLN A 189 -1.91 -15.28 10.71
C GLN A 189 -1.40 -14.93 9.31
N LYS A 190 -0.82 -15.90 8.62
CA LYS A 190 -0.27 -15.75 7.26
C LYS A 190 -0.38 -17.08 6.50
N ASP A 191 -0.77 -16.99 5.22
CA ASP A 191 -0.81 -18.13 4.29
C ASP A 191 -1.59 -19.35 4.85
N GLY A 192 -2.68 -19.09 5.58
CA GLY A 192 -3.52 -20.13 6.21
C GLY A 192 -2.96 -20.70 7.52
N THR A 193 -1.77 -20.27 7.97
CA THR A 193 -1.16 -20.70 9.23
C THR A 193 -1.18 -19.59 10.28
N GLY A 194 -1.51 -19.94 11.52
CA GLY A 194 -1.58 -19.03 12.66
C GLY A 194 -0.68 -19.49 13.80
N HIS A 195 0.15 -18.61 14.33
CA HIS A 195 1.00 -18.91 15.48
C HIS A 195 1.14 -17.71 16.41
N ARG A 196 1.39 -17.97 17.70
CA ARG A 196 1.81 -16.91 18.64
C ARG A 196 3.19 -16.41 18.23
N LEU A 197 3.43 -15.11 18.30
CA LEU A 197 4.70 -14.54 17.86
C LEU A 197 5.89 -15.12 18.64
N ASN A 198 6.96 -15.45 17.91
CA ASN A 198 8.20 -15.91 18.52
C ASN A 198 9.03 -14.71 19.02
N LEU A 199 9.26 -14.64 20.32
CA LEU A 199 10.08 -13.61 20.97
C LEU A 199 11.59 -13.85 20.86
N GLU A 200 12.02 -14.98 20.28
CA GLU A 200 13.43 -15.25 20.01
C GLU A 200 13.99 -14.43 18.82
N ASP A 201 13.12 -13.89 17.97
CA ASP A 201 13.56 -12.98 16.91
C ASP A 201 13.98 -11.62 17.50
N SER A 202 15.28 -11.36 17.51
CA SER A 202 15.88 -10.10 17.98
C SER A 202 15.35 -8.83 17.29
N ARG A 203 14.66 -8.94 16.16
CA ARG A 203 14.02 -7.80 15.46
C ARG A 203 12.69 -7.41 16.08
N ILE A 204 12.06 -8.31 16.82
CA ILE A 204 10.74 -8.15 17.41
C ILE A 204 10.89 -7.73 18.87
N THR A 205 10.14 -6.72 19.27
CA THR A 205 10.06 -6.29 20.66
C THR A 205 8.60 -6.08 21.03
N ILE A 206 8.18 -6.66 22.14
CA ILE A 206 6.85 -6.44 22.71
C ILE A 206 7.05 -5.61 23.98
N GLN A 207 6.36 -4.47 24.03
CA GLN A 207 6.34 -3.59 25.19
C GLN A 207 4.92 -3.51 25.71
N GLN A 208 4.75 -3.82 26.98
CA GLN A 208 3.50 -3.64 27.68
C GLN A 208 3.66 -2.45 28.63
N GLU A 209 2.83 -1.44 28.45
CA GLU A 209 2.78 -0.25 29.30
C GLU A 209 1.44 -0.18 30.01
N THR A 210 1.47 -0.08 31.34
CA THR A 210 0.27 0.08 32.17
C THR A 210 0.28 1.52 32.70
N GLN A 211 -0.59 2.37 32.14
CA GLN A 211 -0.61 3.81 32.46
C GLN A 211 -1.53 4.12 33.66
N GLU A 212 -2.66 3.41 33.79
CA GLU A 212 -3.66 3.59 34.85
C GLU A 212 -4.12 2.23 35.38
N LYS A 213 -4.91 2.20 36.47
CA LYS A 213 -5.44 0.93 37.03
C LYS A 213 -6.27 0.13 36.03
N GLU A 214 -6.79 0.78 35.00
CA GLU A 214 -7.76 0.22 34.06
C GLU A 214 -7.30 0.29 32.59
N LYS A 215 -6.11 0.88 32.33
CA LYS A 215 -5.55 1.05 30.98
C LYS A 215 -4.25 0.27 30.82
N ALA A 216 -4.15 -0.49 29.73
CA ALA A 216 -2.85 -0.93 29.24
C ALA A 216 -2.73 -0.86 27.72
N THR A 217 -1.49 -0.69 27.27
CA THR A 217 -1.13 -0.70 25.87
C THR A 217 -0.11 -1.81 25.62
N LEU A 218 -0.39 -2.68 24.65
CA LEU A 218 0.54 -3.67 24.14
C LEU A 218 1.03 -3.24 22.77
N ALA A 219 2.27 -2.78 22.72
CA ALA A 219 2.94 -2.35 21.50
C ALA A 219 3.88 -3.46 20.99
N LEU A 220 3.71 -3.85 19.74
CA LEU A 220 4.58 -4.76 19.02
C LEU A 220 5.41 -3.97 18.00
N THR A 221 6.72 -3.90 18.21
CA THR A 221 7.65 -3.26 17.30
C THR A 221 8.43 -4.31 16.52
N ILE A 222 8.48 -4.16 15.19
CA ILE A 222 9.25 -5.02 14.29
C ILE A 222 10.23 -4.14 13.52
N ARG A 223 11.52 -4.42 13.68
CA ARG A 223 12.61 -3.71 13.02
C ARG A 223 13.10 -4.44 11.79
N ARG A 224 13.62 -3.70 10.80
CA ARG A 224 14.20 -4.27 9.57
C ARG A 224 13.20 -5.21 8.91
N LEU A 225 12.07 -4.63 8.51
CA LEU A 225 10.97 -5.37 7.89
C LEU A 225 11.42 -6.11 6.63
N ASN A 226 10.89 -7.32 6.48
CA ASN A 226 11.05 -8.12 5.28
C ASN A 226 9.70 -8.67 4.80
N VAL A 227 9.66 -9.24 3.59
CA VAL A 227 8.42 -9.78 2.99
C VAL A 227 7.73 -10.84 3.84
N HIS A 228 8.48 -11.59 4.66
CA HIS A 228 7.92 -12.64 5.51
C HIS A 228 7.17 -12.08 6.72
N ASP A 229 7.46 -10.85 7.14
CA ASP A 229 6.73 -10.18 8.22
C ASP A 229 5.33 -9.71 7.77
N GLU A 230 5.05 -9.64 6.46
CA GLU A 230 3.71 -9.29 5.98
C GLU A 230 2.65 -10.27 6.47
N GLY A 231 1.51 -9.78 6.94
CA GLY A 231 0.43 -10.65 7.37
C GLY A 231 -0.58 -9.95 8.26
N THR A 232 -1.47 -10.77 8.83
CA THR A 232 -2.51 -10.33 9.73
C THR A 232 -2.07 -10.57 11.16
N TYR A 233 -1.79 -9.50 11.87
CA TYR A 233 -1.42 -9.51 13.28
C TYR A 233 -2.67 -9.39 14.14
N ILE A 234 -2.80 -10.26 15.14
CA ILE A 234 -3.99 -10.34 15.98
C ILE A 234 -3.55 -10.12 17.42
N CYS A 235 -4.01 -9.02 18.01
CA CYS A 235 -3.91 -8.80 19.44
C CYS A 235 -5.08 -9.51 20.12
N VAL A 236 -4.78 -10.44 21.01
CA VAL A 236 -5.78 -11.17 21.78
C VAL A 236 -5.73 -10.68 23.22
N VAL A 237 -6.87 -10.24 23.71
CA VAL A 237 -7.02 -9.68 25.06
C VAL A 237 -7.98 -10.56 25.84
N SER A 238 -7.57 -10.98 27.03
CA SER A 238 -8.39 -11.74 27.97
C SER A 238 -8.53 -10.96 29.27
N SER A 239 -9.76 -10.72 29.72
CA SER A 239 -10.10 -10.02 30.96
C SER A 239 -11.16 -10.83 31.70
N GLY A 240 -10.75 -11.54 32.76
CA GLY A 240 -11.61 -12.50 33.44
C GLY A 240 -12.16 -13.59 32.50
N LYS A 241 -13.48 -13.55 32.23
CA LYS A 241 -14.17 -14.46 31.29
C LYS A 241 -14.35 -13.86 29.89
N LEU A 242 -14.04 -12.58 29.71
CA LEU A 242 -14.18 -11.87 28.45
C LEU A 242 -12.92 -12.07 27.63
N ARG A 243 -13.13 -12.25 26.33
CA ARG A 243 -12.04 -12.32 25.35
C ARG A 243 -12.42 -11.46 24.17
N ALA A 244 -11.54 -10.55 23.80
CA ALA A 244 -11.67 -9.71 22.63
C ALA A 244 -10.42 -9.88 21.76
N GLN A 245 -10.57 -9.64 20.46
CA GLN A 245 -9.48 -9.70 19.52
C GLN A 245 -9.50 -8.47 18.62
N GLN A 246 -8.32 -7.97 18.30
CA GLN A 246 -8.14 -6.83 17.44
C GLN A 246 -7.20 -7.20 16.30
N ILE A 247 -7.64 -6.93 15.07
CA ILE A 247 -6.95 -7.36 13.85
C ILE A 247 -6.23 -6.16 13.25
N LEU A 248 -4.93 -6.31 13.00
CA LEU A 248 -4.09 -5.33 12.32
C LEU A 248 -3.44 -5.95 11.10
N GLN A 249 -3.54 -5.29 9.95
CA GLN A 249 -2.95 -5.73 8.70
C GLN A 249 -1.63 -5.00 8.46
N LEU A 250 -0.53 -5.76 8.36
CA LEU A 250 0.74 -5.24 7.86
C LEU A 250 0.86 -5.59 6.38
N GLN A 251 1.08 -4.56 5.55
CA GLN A 251 1.33 -4.70 4.11
C GLN A 251 2.74 -4.20 3.81
N ILE A 252 3.52 -5.02 3.12
CA ILE A 252 4.88 -4.67 2.73
C ILE A 252 4.88 -4.18 1.29
N ARG A 253 5.69 -3.16 1.02
CA ARG A 253 5.88 -2.61 -0.32
C ARG A 253 7.36 -2.50 -0.64
N ALA A 254 7.74 -2.85 -1.85
CA ALA A 254 9.09 -2.64 -2.36
C ALA A 254 9.03 -1.89 -3.69
N LEU A 255 9.91 -0.89 -3.82
CA LEU A 255 10.02 -0.09 -5.02
C LEU A 255 10.73 -0.91 -6.13
N PRO A 256 10.15 -1.03 -7.33
CA PRO A 256 10.83 -1.69 -8.44
C PRO A 256 12.14 -0.97 -8.80
N GLN A 257 13.20 -1.75 -9.04
CA GLN A 257 14.43 -1.28 -9.66
C GLN A 257 14.35 -1.59 -11.15
N VAL A 258 14.15 -0.56 -11.97
CA VAL A 258 13.98 -0.71 -13.42
C VAL A 258 15.29 -0.42 -14.13
N SER A 259 15.65 -1.25 -15.10
CA SER A 259 16.81 -1.04 -15.97
C SER A 259 16.49 -1.43 -17.40
N LEU A 260 17.06 -0.69 -18.36
CA LEU A 260 16.96 -0.97 -19.78
C LEU A 260 18.30 -1.40 -20.34
N SER A 261 18.26 -2.33 -21.29
CA SER A 261 19.44 -2.79 -22.02
C SER A 261 19.07 -3.15 -23.45
N VAL A 262 20.03 -3.00 -24.36
CA VAL A 262 19.87 -3.35 -25.78
C VAL A 262 20.88 -4.43 -26.12
N SER A 263 20.42 -5.50 -26.75
CA SER A 263 21.28 -6.53 -27.32
C SER A 263 21.04 -6.63 -28.82
N SER A 264 22.10 -6.80 -29.62
CA SER A 264 22.04 -6.69 -31.08
C SER A 264 22.29 -8.02 -31.82
N LYS A 265 22.16 -9.18 -31.16
CA LYS A 265 22.47 -10.49 -31.78
C LYS A 265 21.51 -11.59 -31.31
N PRO A 266 20.79 -12.32 -32.19
CA PRO A 266 20.73 -12.22 -33.67
C PRO A 266 19.77 -11.14 -34.20
N LYS A 267 18.91 -10.58 -33.35
CA LYS A 267 18.03 -9.42 -33.64
C LYS A 267 18.25 -8.37 -32.56
N THR A 268 17.90 -7.12 -32.85
CA THR A 268 17.93 -6.06 -31.84
C THR A 268 16.78 -6.26 -30.86
N THR A 269 17.10 -6.49 -29.59
CA THR A 269 16.13 -6.70 -28.52
C THR A 269 16.38 -5.69 -27.41
N VAL A 270 15.37 -4.88 -27.11
CA VAL A 270 15.33 -4.01 -25.95
C VAL A 270 14.74 -4.80 -24.79
N THR A 271 15.48 -4.90 -23.69
CA THR A 271 15.07 -5.62 -22.49
C THR A 271 14.85 -4.64 -21.35
N CYS A 272 13.62 -4.58 -20.84
CA CYS A 272 13.28 -3.89 -19.62
C CYS A 272 13.26 -4.90 -18.47
N ARG A 273 14.19 -4.73 -17.52
CA ARG A 273 14.31 -5.58 -16.34
C ARG A 273 13.78 -4.81 -15.14
N THR A 274 12.77 -5.37 -14.50
CA THR A 274 12.09 -4.81 -13.32
C THR A 274 12.36 -5.72 -12.14
N ASP A 275 13.17 -5.27 -11.19
CA ASP A 275 13.67 -6.10 -10.10
C ASP A 275 13.17 -5.68 -8.73
N ARG A 276 13.11 -6.67 -7.84
CA ARG A 276 12.92 -6.52 -6.39
C ARG A 276 11.70 -5.70 -5.98
N TYR A 277 10.61 -5.83 -6.73
CA TYR A 277 9.32 -5.21 -6.37
C TYR A 277 8.47 -6.16 -5.54
N TYR A 278 7.54 -5.58 -4.79
CA TYR A 278 6.60 -6.31 -3.95
C TYR A 278 5.43 -5.40 -3.60
N PRO A 279 4.15 -5.81 -3.67
CA PRO A 279 3.63 -7.15 -4.01
C PRO A 279 3.77 -7.52 -5.50
N LEU A 280 3.15 -8.62 -5.93
CA LEU A 280 3.34 -9.21 -7.27
C LEU A 280 2.81 -8.35 -8.42
N ASP A 281 1.80 -7.51 -8.17
CA ASP A 281 1.06 -6.77 -9.19
C ASP A 281 1.88 -5.61 -9.76
N VAL A 282 2.57 -5.86 -10.87
CA VAL A 282 3.33 -4.88 -11.66
C VAL A 282 2.80 -4.82 -13.09
N ASP A 283 2.73 -3.62 -13.64
CA ASP A 283 2.39 -3.40 -15.04
C ASP A 283 3.58 -2.80 -15.79
N VAL A 284 3.86 -3.32 -16.98
CA VAL A 284 5.02 -2.95 -17.80
C VAL A 284 4.53 -2.59 -19.20
N ASN A 285 4.49 -1.30 -19.48
CA ASN A 285 4.05 -0.73 -20.75
C ASN A 285 5.24 -0.19 -21.55
N TRP A 286 5.07 -0.14 -22.87
CA TRP A 286 6.10 0.37 -23.79
C TRP A 286 5.58 1.57 -24.57
N LEU A 287 6.44 2.58 -24.74
CA LEU A 287 6.23 3.70 -25.65
C LEU A 287 7.34 3.72 -26.69
N LEU A 288 6.99 4.15 -27.91
CA LEU A 288 7.92 4.48 -28.99
C LEU A 288 7.77 5.96 -29.29
N ASN A 289 8.86 6.72 -29.17
CA ASN A 289 8.90 8.15 -29.44
C ASN A 289 7.77 8.91 -28.70
N GLY A 290 7.53 8.54 -27.44
CA GLY A 290 6.51 9.12 -26.56
C GLY A 290 5.06 8.65 -26.81
N SER A 291 4.82 7.80 -27.81
CA SER A 291 3.48 7.28 -28.12
C SER A 291 3.34 5.80 -27.70
N PRO A 292 2.13 5.35 -27.27
CA PRO A 292 1.91 3.94 -26.93
C PRO A 292 2.27 3.01 -28.09
N LEU A 293 2.97 1.92 -27.79
CA LEU A 293 3.39 0.95 -28.78
C LEU A 293 2.20 0.10 -29.27
N THR A 294 1.80 0.24 -30.53
CA THR A 294 0.61 -0.44 -31.10
C THR A 294 0.94 -1.60 -32.06
N HIS A 295 2.13 -1.59 -32.66
CA HIS A 295 2.47 -2.50 -33.77
C HIS A 295 3.39 -3.66 -33.38
N ILE A 296 3.99 -3.61 -32.19
CA ILE A 296 4.93 -4.62 -31.70
C ILE A 296 4.45 -5.10 -30.34
N SER A 297 4.28 -6.41 -30.19
CA SER A 297 3.89 -7.02 -28.93
C SER A 297 5.12 -7.41 -28.11
N PRO A 298 5.30 -6.87 -26.90
CA PRO A 298 6.38 -7.29 -26.02
C PRO A 298 6.12 -8.72 -25.50
N ILE A 299 7.20 -9.43 -25.21
CA ILE A 299 7.17 -10.73 -24.53
C ILE A 299 7.57 -10.51 -23.08
N THR A 300 6.72 -10.88 -22.13
CA THR A 300 7.01 -10.75 -20.70
C THR A 300 7.36 -12.12 -20.12
N SER A 301 8.43 -12.20 -19.34
CA SER A 301 8.82 -13.42 -18.63
C SER A 301 7.81 -13.76 -17.54
N SER A 302 7.83 -15.01 -17.06
CA SER A 302 7.21 -15.32 -15.76
C SER A 302 7.89 -14.51 -14.65
N HIS A 303 7.14 -14.23 -13.59
CA HIS A 303 7.70 -13.65 -12.36
C HIS A 303 8.69 -14.63 -11.74
N ARG A 304 9.81 -14.10 -11.24
CA ARG A 304 10.80 -14.84 -10.46
C ARG A 304 10.78 -14.32 -9.03
N ARG A 305 10.73 -15.23 -8.06
CA ARG A 305 10.81 -14.88 -6.64
C ARG A 305 12.27 -14.87 -6.20
N ASN A 306 12.69 -13.75 -5.63
CA ASN A 306 14.03 -13.56 -5.07
C ASN A 306 14.10 -14.19 -3.67
N HIS A 307 15.33 -14.39 -3.17
CA HIS A 307 15.56 -14.96 -1.83
C HIS A 307 14.98 -14.09 -0.69
N ASP A 308 14.95 -12.77 -0.87
CA ASP A 308 14.34 -11.82 0.08
C ASP A 308 12.79 -11.80 0.03
N GLY A 309 12.19 -12.62 -0.85
CA GLY A 309 10.75 -12.73 -1.05
C GLY A 309 10.15 -11.75 -2.07
N THR A 310 10.95 -10.81 -2.59
CA THR A 310 10.51 -9.87 -3.64
C THR A 310 10.39 -10.59 -4.99
N TYR A 311 9.79 -9.92 -5.97
CA TYR A 311 9.64 -10.42 -7.34
C TYR A 311 10.50 -9.64 -8.33
N SER A 312 10.86 -10.32 -9.42
CA SER A 312 11.51 -9.74 -10.59
C SER A 312 10.82 -10.24 -11.86
N VAL A 313 10.73 -9.38 -12.88
CA VAL A 313 10.19 -9.72 -14.21
C VAL A 313 11.01 -9.02 -15.29
N SER A 314 11.03 -9.57 -16.50
CA SER A 314 11.67 -8.95 -17.65
C SER A 314 10.70 -8.90 -18.82
N SER A 315 10.59 -7.73 -19.44
CA SER A 315 9.86 -7.53 -20.69
C SER A 315 10.86 -7.34 -21.83
N PHE A 316 10.65 -8.08 -22.91
CA PHE A 316 11.52 -8.12 -24.07
C PHE A 316 10.77 -7.58 -25.28
N LEU A 317 11.41 -6.66 -26.00
CA LEU A 317 10.88 -6.08 -27.21
C LEU A 317 11.87 -6.29 -28.36
N GLU A 318 11.52 -7.16 -29.32
CA GLU A 318 12.28 -7.26 -30.57
C GLU A 318 11.94 -6.07 -31.45
N VAL A 319 12.96 -5.29 -31.82
CA VAL A 319 12.80 -4.04 -32.56
C VAL A 319 13.60 -4.08 -33.86
N SER A 320 13.13 -3.33 -34.86
CA SER A 320 13.92 -3.09 -36.07
C SER A 320 14.87 -1.92 -35.83
N VAL A 321 16.04 -1.95 -36.47
CA VAL A 321 16.98 -0.83 -36.43
C VAL A 321 16.49 0.24 -37.42
N PRO A 322 16.55 1.54 -37.08
CA PRO A 322 16.18 2.59 -38.03
C PRO A 322 17.04 2.57 -39.30
N ASP A 323 16.47 3.02 -40.41
CA ASP A 323 17.18 3.13 -41.69
C ASP A 323 18.38 4.10 -41.60
N PRO A 324 19.45 3.88 -42.38
CA PRO A 324 20.58 4.81 -42.42
C PRO A 324 20.15 6.25 -42.71
N GLY A 325 20.48 7.18 -41.81
CA GLY A 325 20.13 8.60 -41.91
C GLY A 325 18.79 8.98 -41.29
N ALA A 326 18.00 8.03 -40.76
CA ALA A 326 16.83 8.30 -39.94
C ALA A 326 17.23 8.80 -38.52
N PRO A 327 16.35 9.54 -37.82
CA PRO A 327 16.54 9.80 -36.39
C PRO A 327 16.52 8.48 -35.59
N PRO A 328 17.15 8.45 -34.40
CA PRO A 328 17.10 7.28 -33.54
C PRO A 328 15.68 7.04 -33.02
N ASP A 329 15.32 5.77 -32.85
CA ASP A 329 14.08 5.39 -32.17
C ASP A 329 14.29 5.40 -30.66
N THR A 330 13.46 6.14 -29.93
CA THR A 330 13.46 6.16 -28.47
C THR A 330 12.40 5.22 -27.95
N TYR A 331 12.84 4.14 -27.30
CA TYR A 331 11.97 3.19 -26.61
C TYR A 331 11.93 3.52 -25.12
N THR A 332 10.72 3.67 -24.59
CA THR A 332 10.48 3.93 -23.17
C THR A 332 9.77 2.74 -22.54
N CYS A 333 10.34 2.20 -21.45
CA CYS A 333 9.66 1.24 -20.59
C CYS A 333 9.02 2.00 -19.42
N ALA A 334 7.70 1.91 -19.31
CA ALA A 334 6.89 2.53 -18.28
C ALA A 334 6.40 1.45 -17.29
N VAL A 335 6.87 1.51 -16.05
CA VAL A 335 6.56 0.52 -15.02
C VAL A 335 5.67 1.14 -13.95
N SER A 336 4.45 0.62 -13.82
CA SER A 336 3.49 1.01 -12.79
C SER A 336 3.40 -0.06 -11.71
N HIS A 337 3.41 0.37 -10.44
CA HIS A 337 3.35 -0.55 -9.30
C HIS A 337 2.82 0.17 -8.05
N VAL A 338 2.09 -0.55 -7.19
CA VAL A 338 1.37 -0.01 -6.02
C VAL A 338 2.24 0.69 -4.97
N SER A 339 3.56 0.53 -5.04
CA SER A 339 4.51 1.25 -4.19
C SER A 339 4.76 2.70 -4.63
N MET A 340 4.15 3.16 -5.72
CA MET A 340 4.37 4.49 -6.32
C MET A 340 3.06 5.10 -6.79
N THR A 341 3.00 6.43 -6.82
CA THR A 341 1.88 7.17 -7.44
C THR A 341 2.07 7.30 -8.95
N ASP A 342 3.30 7.60 -9.38
CA ASP A 342 3.67 7.79 -10.79
C ASP A 342 4.49 6.60 -11.31
N PRO A 343 4.38 6.26 -12.61
CA PRO A 343 5.16 5.19 -13.21
C PRO A 343 6.65 5.55 -13.32
N ILE A 344 7.52 4.54 -13.19
CA ILE A 344 8.95 4.70 -13.52
C ILE A 344 9.10 4.63 -15.03
N LEU A 345 9.70 5.68 -15.61
CA LEU A 345 10.02 5.76 -17.03
C LEU A 345 11.52 5.57 -17.21
N MET A 346 11.91 4.57 -17.99
CA MET A 346 13.28 4.37 -18.44
C MET A 346 13.30 4.46 -19.95
N GLU A 347 14.32 5.10 -20.53
CA GLU A 347 14.42 5.33 -21.97
C GLU A 347 15.73 4.78 -22.53
N VAL A 348 15.70 4.31 -23.77
CA VAL A 348 16.88 3.94 -24.53
C VAL A 348 16.72 4.27 -26.01
N ASN A 349 17.80 4.73 -26.62
CA ASN A 349 17.84 5.08 -28.04
C ASN A 349 18.44 3.92 -28.84
N VAL A 350 17.73 3.49 -29.87
CA VAL A 350 18.24 2.57 -30.89
C VAL A 350 18.70 3.43 -32.07
N LEU A 351 20.01 3.45 -32.28
CA LEU A 351 20.62 4.22 -33.36
C LEU A 351 20.47 3.48 -34.70
N PRO A 352 20.37 4.20 -35.83
CA PRO A 352 20.43 3.58 -37.16
C PRO A 352 21.75 2.83 -37.35
N GLU A 353 21.73 1.80 -38.19
CA GLU A 353 22.96 1.09 -38.56
C GLU A 353 23.89 2.05 -39.31
N GLU A 354 25.09 2.28 -38.76
CA GLU A 354 26.09 3.06 -39.48
C GLU A 354 26.46 2.30 -40.76
N THR A 355 26.40 2.99 -41.91
CA THR A 355 26.92 2.45 -43.16
C THR A 355 28.44 2.43 -43.09
N ASP A 356 29.00 1.49 -42.35
CA ASP A 356 30.42 1.19 -42.44
C ASP A 356 30.63 0.63 -43.84
N MET A 357 31.21 1.46 -44.73
CA MET A 357 31.69 0.97 -46.01
C MET A 357 32.64 -0.17 -45.71
N SER A 358 32.24 -1.39 -46.09
CA SER A 358 33.02 -2.57 -45.78
C SER A 358 34.49 -2.34 -46.20
N PRO A 359 35.47 -2.82 -45.42
CA PRO A 359 36.87 -2.59 -45.72
C PRO A 359 37.25 -3.10 -47.12
N THR A 360 36.52 -4.07 -47.65
CA THR A 360 36.64 -4.57 -49.02
C THR A 360 36.17 -3.55 -50.07
N ILE A 361 35.05 -2.85 -49.83
CA ILE A 361 34.58 -1.76 -50.69
C ILE A 361 35.60 -0.61 -50.67
N ILE A 362 36.10 -0.22 -49.49
CA ILE A 362 37.12 0.83 -49.36
C ILE A 362 38.40 0.44 -50.13
N GLN A 363 38.88 -0.79 -49.97
CA GLN A 363 40.04 -1.31 -50.68
C GLN A 363 39.83 -1.31 -52.20
N SER A 364 38.64 -1.69 -52.67
CA SER A 364 38.31 -1.70 -54.10
C SER A 364 38.30 -0.29 -54.71
N ILE A 365 37.74 0.70 -53.99
CA ILE A 365 37.70 2.10 -54.42
C ILE A 365 39.13 2.66 -54.53
N ILE A 366 39.98 2.38 -53.55
CA ILE A 366 41.39 2.81 -53.55
C ILE A 366 42.15 2.18 -54.73
N PHE A 367 41.97 0.88 -54.97
CA PHE A 367 42.62 0.18 -56.08
C PHE A 367 42.21 0.75 -57.45
N ILE A 368 40.91 1.01 -57.64
CA ILE A 368 40.38 1.62 -58.88
C ILE A 368 40.96 3.03 -59.07
N ALA A 369 41.04 3.84 -58.02
CA ALA A 369 41.62 5.18 -58.10
C ALA A 369 43.11 5.15 -58.51
N ILE A 370 43.89 4.21 -57.95
CA ILE A 370 45.31 4.02 -58.31
C ILE A 370 45.45 3.59 -59.78
N LEU A 371 44.59 2.67 -60.25
CA LEU A 371 44.61 2.22 -61.65
C LEU A 371 44.32 3.37 -62.63
N ILE A 372 43.35 4.23 -62.30
CA ILE A 372 43.02 5.41 -63.13
C ILE A 372 44.20 6.39 -63.19
N LEU A 373 44.87 6.64 -62.06
CA LEU A 373 46.06 7.51 -62.02
C LEU A 373 47.20 6.92 -62.85
N PHE A 374 47.43 5.62 -62.76
CA PHE A 374 48.44 4.92 -63.55
C PHE A 374 48.15 5.00 -65.05
N LEU A 375 46.90 4.79 -65.47
CA LEU A 375 46.48 4.92 -66.87
C LEU A 375 46.62 6.36 -67.39
N ARG A 376 46.28 7.37 -66.57
CA ARG A 376 46.52 8.78 -66.92
C ARG A 376 48.00 9.09 -67.11
N MET A 377 48.87 8.57 -66.23
CA MET A 377 50.31 8.74 -66.36
C MET A 377 50.86 8.06 -67.62
N LEU A 378 50.38 6.85 -67.95
CA LEU A 378 50.75 6.16 -69.19
C LEU A 378 50.32 6.94 -70.43
N LEU A 379 49.09 7.45 -70.46
CA LEU A 379 48.62 8.28 -71.56
C LEU A 379 49.45 9.56 -71.72
N LEU A 380 49.80 10.25 -70.63
CA LEU A 380 50.70 11.41 -70.66
C LEU A 380 52.10 11.05 -71.17
N CYS A 381 52.63 9.88 -70.77
CA CYS A 381 53.92 9.38 -71.26
C CYS A 381 53.88 9.07 -72.76
N LEU A 382 52.80 8.48 -73.27
CA LEU A 382 52.60 8.19 -74.69
C LEU A 382 52.37 9.46 -75.52
N TRP A 383 51.67 10.45 -74.97
CA TRP A 383 51.51 11.75 -75.61
C TRP A 383 52.85 12.48 -75.72
N LYS A 384 53.62 12.52 -74.62
CA LYS A 384 54.96 13.11 -74.59
C LYS A 384 56.00 12.36 -75.44
N SER A 385 55.79 11.06 -75.72
CA SER A 385 56.63 10.31 -76.64
C SER A 385 56.23 10.55 -78.10
N SER A 386 54.94 10.74 -78.38
CA SER A 386 54.41 11.18 -79.68
C SER A 386 54.92 12.57 -80.06
N ASP A 387 54.85 13.55 -79.15
CA ASP A 387 55.41 14.90 -79.37
C ASP A 387 56.92 14.85 -79.67
N ARG A 388 57.65 14.00 -78.94
CA ARG A 388 59.08 13.77 -79.19
C ARG A 388 59.39 13.09 -80.52
N GLN A 389 58.45 12.34 -81.10
CA GLN A 389 58.61 11.79 -82.44
C GLN A 389 58.27 12.81 -83.53
N GLU A 390 57.32 13.73 -83.30
CA GLU A 390 57.05 14.85 -84.21
C GLU A 390 58.19 15.87 -84.26
N GLU A 391 58.85 16.19 -83.14
CA GLU A 391 60.02 17.06 -83.13
C GLU A 391 61.22 16.46 -83.90
N LYS A 392 61.42 15.13 -83.80
CA LYS A 392 62.49 14.44 -84.54
C LYS A 392 62.24 14.34 -86.04
N LYS A 393 60.98 14.40 -86.50
CA LYS A 393 60.63 14.47 -87.93
C LYS A 393 60.78 15.87 -88.54
N LYS A 394 60.77 16.94 -87.72
CA LYS A 394 60.99 18.32 -88.19
C LYS A 394 62.47 18.73 -88.27
N THR A 395 63.38 17.91 -87.76
CA THR A 395 64.83 18.18 -87.70
C THR A 395 65.67 17.27 -88.61
N SER A 396 65.04 16.48 -89.49
CA SER A 396 65.70 15.67 -90.52
C SER A 396 65.52 16.23 -91.91
#